data_AF-A0A4P5QS82-F1
#
_entry.id   AF-A0A4P5QS82-F1
#
_cell.length_a   1.000
_cell.length_b   1.000
_cell.length_c   1.000
_cell.angle_alpha   90.00
_cell.angle_beta   90.00
_cell.angle_gamma   90.00
#
_symmetry.space_group_name_H-M   'P 1'
#
loop_
_entity.id
_entity.type
_entity.pdbx_description
1 polymer ?
#
loop_
_entity_poly.entity_id
_entity_poly.type
_entity_poly.pdbx_seq_one_letter_code
_entity_poly.pdbx_strand_id
1 'polypeptide(L)'
;MRRSPLRRVGAKQSARLRIYAKLRVEYLSDRPACQWPQCPCLATEIHHREGRFKNLNVTSTWSGLCHAHHAEVHRHPAQARAMGLLK
;
A
#
# COMPACT_ATOMS: atom_id res chain seq x y z
N MET A 1 -17.86 17.91 -33.77
CA MET A 1 -16.72 18.02 -32.83
C MET A 1 -16.17 16.62 -32.57
N ARG A 2 -14.92 16.31 -32.97
CA ARG A 2 -14.28 15.03 -32.64
C ARG A 2 -13.87 15.06 -31.17
N ARG A 3 -14.36 14.12 -30.35
CA ARG A 3 -13.91 13.99 -28.96
C ARG A 3 -12.57 13.27 -28.93
N SER A 4 -11.58 13.84 -28.25
CA SER A 4 -10.34 13.15 -27.94
C SER A 4 -10.62 11.98 -26.98
N PRO A 5 -9.94 10.82 -27.13
CA PRO A 5 -10.09 9.71 -26.20
C PRO A 5 -9.82 10.15 -24.76
N LEU A 6 -10.72 9.80 -23.84
CA LEU A 6 -10.52 10.08 -22.42
C LEU A 6 -9.31 9.30 -21.90
N ARG A 7 -8.44 9.99 -21.17
CA ARG A 7 -7.29 9.35 -20.52
C ARG A 7 -7.80 8.45 -19.41
N ARG A 8 -7.23 7.23 -19.31
CA ARG A 8 -7.52 6.29 -18.23
C ARG A 8 -7.19 6.83 -16.84
N VAL A 9 -6.17 7.69 -16.74
CA VAL A 9 -5.74 8.32 -15.48
C VAL A 9 -5.32 9.76 -15.76
N GLY A 10 -5.69 10.68 -14.87
CA GLY A 10 -5.29 12.08 -14.96
C GLY A 10 -3.77 12.25 -14.81
N ALA A 11 -3.22 13.33 -15.39
CA ALA A 11 -1.77 13.61 -15.37
C ALA A 11 -1.18 13.60 -13.95
N LYS A 12 -1.88 14.24 -13.01
CA LYS A 12 -1.50 14.30 -11.58
C LYS A 12 -1.41 12.90 -10.97
N GLN A 13 -2.43 12.05 -11.19
CA GLN A 13 -2.43 10.70 -10.64
C GLN A 13 -1.36 9.82 -11.28
N SER A 14 -1.12 9.97 -12.60
CA SER A 14 -0.03 9.27 -13.29
C SER A 14 1.36 9.63 -12.73
N ALA A 15 1.61 10.91 -12.42
CA ALA A 15 2.85 11.32 -11.77
C ALA A 15 3.01 10.69 -10.38
N ARG A 16 1.93 10.69 -9.57
CA ARG A 16 1.95 10.08 -8.23
C ARG A 16 2.21 8.57 -8.29
N LEU A 17 1.61 7.86 -9.25
CA LEU A 17 1.80 6.41 -9.43
C LEU A 17 3.24 6.05 -9.84
N ARG A 18 3.93 6.90 -10.62
CA ARG A 18 5.35 6.70 -10.95
C ARG A 18 6.22 6.77 -9.69
N ILE A 19 5.97 7.77 -8.83
CA ILE A 19 6.67 7.89 -7.54
C ILE A 19 6.35 6.70 -6.65
N TYR A 20 5.07 6.31 -6.55
CA TYR A 20 4.63 5.14 -5.78
C TYR A 20 5.38 3.86 -6.19
N ALA A 21 5.53 3.60 -7.50
CA ALA A 21 6.22 2.41 -7.99
C ALA A 21 7.67 2.33 -7.51
N LYS A 22 8.40 3.45 -7.56
CA LYS A 22 9.77 3.55 -7.05
C LYS A 22 9.83 3.32 -5.53
N LEU A 23 9.04 4.09 -4.78
CA LEU A 23 9.00 4.00 -3.31
C LEU A 23 8.58 2.62 -2.82
N ARG A 24 7.68 1.94 -3.54
CA ARG A 24 7.24 0.57 -3.19
C ARG A 24 8.39 -0.42 -3.27
N VAL A 25 9.21 -0.35 -4.31
CA VAL A 25 10.38 -1.23 -4.47
C VAL A 25 11.38 -0.96 -3.36
N GLU A 26 11.71 0.30 -3.11
CA GLU A 26 12.62 0.70 -2.02
C GLU A 26 12.11 0.21 -0.66
N TYR A 27 10.84 0.48 -0.33
CA TYR A 27 10.25 0.09 0.94
C TYR A 27 10.27 -1.42 1.17
N LEU A 28 9.87 -2.23 0.17
CA LEU A 28 9.84 -3.69 0.30
C LEU A 28 11.24 -4.31 0.31
N SER A 29 12.23 -3.64 -0.29
CA SER A 29 13.64 -4.07 -0.23
C SER A 29 14.23 -3.80 1.15
N ASP A 30 13.95 -2.63 1.73
CA ASP A 30 14.43 -2.24 3.07
C ASP A 30 13.70 -2.99 4.19
N ARG A 31 12.43 -3.35 3.98
CA ARG A 31 11.56 -4.04 4.95
C ARG A 31 10.98 -5.30 4.32
N PRO A 32 11.81 -6.33 4.10
CA PRO A 32 11.39 -7.51 3.35
C PRO A 32 10.47 -8.43 4.16
N ALA A 33 10.41 -8.31 5.49
CA ALA A 33 9.57 -9.15 6.33
C ALA A 33 8.12 -8.64 6.40
N CYS A 34 7.17 -9.57 6.42
CA CYS A 34 5.78 -9.25 6.75
C CYS A 34 5.68 -8.68 8.17
N GLN A 35 5.00 -7.55 8.33
CA GLN A 35 4.85 -6.87 9.62
C GLN A 35 3.71 -7.43 10.49
N TRP A 36 3.03 -8.48 10.03
CA TRP A 36 2.09 -9.21 10.87
C TRP A 36 2.85 -10.02 11.94
N PRO A 37 2.43 -10.00 13.22
CA PRO A 37 3.14 -10.70 14.29
C PRO A 37 3.38 -12.18 13.97
N GLN A 38 4.62 -12.63 14.17
CA GLN A 38 5.03 -14.04 14.00
C GLN A 38 4.82 -14.60 12.58
N CYS A 39 4.70 -13.75 11.56
CA CYS A 39 4.66 -14.20 10.17
C CYS A 39 6.08 -14.47 9.65
N PRO A 40 6.40 -15.69 9.17
CA PRO A 40 7.71 -15.99 8.60
C PRO A 40 7.85 -15.55 7.14
N CYS A 41 6.78 -15.07 6.51
CA CYS A 41 6.76 -14.76 5.09
C CYS A 41 7.36 -13.37 4.79
N LEU A 42 7.84 -13.20 3.56
CA LEU A 42 8.22 -11.89 3.04
C LEU A 42 6.99 -11.01 2.77
N ALA A 43 7.18 -9.70 2.92
CA ALA A 43 6.24 -8.69 2.47
C ALA A 43 6.25 -8.60 0.95
N THR A 44 5.09 -8.81 0.34
CA THR A 44 4.91 -8.71 -1.11
C THR A 44 4.03 -7.53 -1.48
N GLU A 45 3.32 -6.94 -0.52
CA GLU A 45 2.33 -5.90 -0.73
C GLU A 45 2.51 -4.75 0.27
N ILE A 46 2.13 -3.55 -0.16
CA ILE A 46 2.06 -2.36 0.69
C ILE A 46 0.63 -2.18 1.14
N HIS A 47 0.42 -2.21 2.45
CA HIS A 47 -0.83 -1.83 3.08
C HIS A 47 -0.77 -0.36 3.52
N HIS A 48 -1.73 0.46 3.09
CA HIS A 48 -1.86 1.86 3.52
C HIS A 48 -2.70 1.96 4.79
N ARG A 49 -2.06 1.97 5.96
CA ARG A 49 -2.72 1.95 7.28
C ARG A 49 -3.70 3.12 7.50
N GLU A 50 -3.39 4.27 6.91
CA GLU A 50 -4.17 5.52 7.03
C GLU A 50 -4.94 5.84 5.74
N GLY A 51 -5.22 4.82 4.92
CA GLY A 51 -5.94 4.96 3.65
C GLY A 51 -5.07 5.47 2.50
N ARG A 52 -5.22 4.84 1.32
CA ARG A 52 -4.35 5.06 0.15
C ARG A 52 -4.47 6.44 -0.50
N PHE A 53 -5.63 7.07 -0.48
CA PHE A 53 -5.93 8.19 -1.39
C PHE A 53 -4.95 9.36 -1.26
N LYS A 54 -4.92 10.04 -0.10
CA LYS A 54 -3.99 11.15 0.16
C LYS A 54 -2.58 10.63 0.50
N ASN A 55 -2.49 9.45 1.11
CA ASN A 55 -1.25 8.88 1.62
C ASN A 55 -0.52 7.94 0.64
N LEU A 56 -0.88 7.97 -0.66
CA LEU A 56 -0.34 7.04 -1.66
C LEU A 56 1.19 6.93 -1.60
N ASN A 57 1.88 8.07 -1.44
CA ASN A 57 3.35 8.18 -1.43
C ASN A 57 3.92 8.48 -0.03
N VAL A 58 3.12 8.42 1.03
CA VAL A 58 3.56 8.74 2.40
C VAL A 58 3.98 7.45 3.08
N THR A 59 5.25 7.09 2.96
CA THR A 59 5.80 5.78 3.39
C THR A 59 5.68 5.53 4.89
N SER A 60 5.62 6.58 5.73
CA SER A 60 5.36 6.46 7.16
C SER A 60 3.98 5.90 7.50
N THR A 61 3.04 5.93 6.56
CA THR A 61 1.69 5.33 6.71
C THR A 61 1.61 3.91 6.16
N TRP A 62 2.71 3.36 5.64
CA TRP A 62 2.74 2.05 4.99
C TRP A 62 3.12 0.94 5.97
N SER A 63 2.53 -0.24 5.76
CA SER A 63 3.02 -1.51 6.27
C SER A 63 3.37 -2.47 5.13
N GLY A 64 4.45 -3.23 5.27
CA GLY A 64 4.75 -4.35 4.37
C GLY A 64 4.05 -5.63 4.86
N LEU A 65 3.22 -6.25 4.04
CA LEU A 65 2.51 -7.49 4.38
C LEU A 65 2.64 -8.53 3.26
N CYS A 66 2.58 -9.81 3.62
CA CYS A 66 2.32 -10.86 2.65
C CYS A 66 0.85 -10.80 2.19
N HIS A 67 0.53 -11.41 1.05
CA HIS A 67 -0.82 -11.39 0.50
C HIS A 67 -1.90 -11.87 1.50
N ALA A 68 -1.64 -12.95 2.25
CA ALA A 68 -2.58 -13.50 3.22
C ALA A 68 -2.91 -12.50 4.34
N HIS A 69 -1.90 -11.87 4.95
CA HIS A 69 -2.11 -10.90 6.03
C HIS A 69 -2.61 -9.55 5.51
N HIS A 70 -2.33 -9.19 4.26
CA HIS A 70 -2.97 -8.02 3.65
C HIS A 70 -4.49 -8.21 3.56
N ALA A 71 -4.97 -9.39 3.17
CA ALA A 71 -6.39 -9.73 3.20
C ALA A 71 -6.95 -9.74 4.64
N GLU A 72 -6.17 -10.26 5.59
CA GLU A 72 -6.56 -10.39 6.99
C GLU A 72 -6.84 -9.04 7.67
N VAL A 73 -6.04 -8.01 7.36
CA VAL A 73 -6.27 -6.65 7.86
C VAL A 73 -7.67 -6.12 7.50
N HIS A 74 -8.19 -6.49 6.33
CA HIS A 74 -9.52 -6.07 5.89
C HIS A 74 -10.64 -6.96 6.44
N ARG A 75 -10.36 -8.23 6.74
CA ARG A 75 -11.32 -9.16 7.35
C ARG A 75 -11.52 -8.92 8.84
N HIS A 76 -10.44 -8.60 9.56
CA HIS A 76 -10.43 -8.42 11.01
C HIS A 76 -9.90 -7.02 11.39
N PRO A 77 -10.63 -5.95 11.08
CA PRO A 77 -10.16 -4.57 11.27
C PRO A 77 -9.91 -4.21 12.73
N ALA A 78 -10.63 -4.82 13.68
CA ALA A 78 -10.39 -4.58 15.12
C ALA A 78 -9.00 -5.09 15.55
N GLN A 79 -8.63 -6.30 15.13
CA GLN A 79 -7.30 -6.87 15.37
C GLN A 79 -6.22 -6.05 14.66
N ALA A 80 -6.46 -5.66 13.41
CA ALA A 80 -5.52 -4.83 12.66
C ALA A 80 -5.28 -3.47 13.32
N ARG A 81 -6.32 -2.84 13.89
CA ARG A 81 -6.19 -1.61 14.68
C ARG A 81 -5.38 -1.82 15.95
N ALA A 82 -5.62 -2.92 16.67
CA ALA A 82 -4.86 -3.27 17.87
C ALA A 82 -3.36 -3.48 17.56
N MET A 83 -3.03 -4.02 16.38
CA MET A 83 -1.65 -4.19 15.91
C MET A 83 -1.05 -2.94 15.25
N GLY A 84 -1.82 -1.84 15.16
CA GLY A 84 -1.38 -0.63 14.46
C GLY A 84 -1.22 -0.81 12.95
N LEU A 85 -1.82 -1.84 12.34
CA LEU A 85 -1.84 -2.09 10.89
C LEU A 85 -3.02 -1.41 10.19
N LEU A 86 -3.97 -0.85 10.94
CA LEU A 86 -5.07 -0.04 10.43
C LEU A 86 -5.34 1.12 11.40
N LYS A 87 -5.56 2.33 10.89
CA LYS A 87 -5.87 3.53 11.68
C LYS A 87 -7.20 4.15 11.26
#